data_AF-A0A2M4DIJ4-F1
#
_entry.id   AF-A0A2M4DIJ4-F1
#
_cell.length_a   1.000
_cell.length_b   1.000
_cell.length_c   1.000
_cell.angle_alpha   90.00
_cell.angle_beta   90.00
_cell.angle_gamma   90.00
#
_symmetry.space_group_name_H-M   'P 1'
#
loop_
_entity.id
_entity.type
_entity.pdbx_description
1 polymer ?
#
loop_
_entity_poly.entity_id
_entity_poly.type
_entity_poly.pdbx_seq_one_letter_code
_entity_poly.pdbx_strand_id
1 'polypeptide(L)'
;MMTVSPVPTCFAHFLLAAVTGWALKHTPTAYGVPFASGMLLFLLAHSLLGILRFAHPQPHQRLRQLYERSLLLSKVCALPLLNTQLYLRHLQSGGIEGFGATGAASYTLLRYAFGYGFLLSAAIAFLVGCTFSELAQRHLADHVATAMLLINGVALCGIAVITLNYWGIGLVLSSVGKHFVLHRLVERFSVPFIDLHTYGLIFYEIFAVNAILHLQYYPRSVVIQ
;
A
#
# COMPACT_ATOMS: atom_id res chain seq x y z
N MET A 1 1.10 -18.12 -31.33
CA MET A 1 1.38 -17.27 -30.15
C MET A 1 0.74 -15.91 -30.41
N MET A 2 -0.41 -15.60 -29.79
CA MET A 2 -0.96 -14.25 -29.87
C MET A 2 -0.08 -13.32 -29.03
N THR A 3 0.59 -12.38 -29.67
CA THR A 3 1.28 -11.29 -28.99
C THR A 3 0.22 -10.40 -28.34
N VAL A 4 0.04 -10.52 -27.02
CA VAL A 4 -0.86 -9.65 -26.26
C VAL A 4 -0.37 -8.21 -26.45
N SER A 5 -1.23 -7.34 -26.97
CA SER A 5 -0.92 -5.93 -27.16
C SER A 5 -0.58 -5.28 -25.81
N PRO A 6 0.45 -4.42 -25.72
CA PRO A 6 0.80 -3.73 -24.47
C PRO A 6 -0.13 -2.54 -24.16
N VAL A 7 -1.05 -2.21 -25.06
CA VAL A 7 -1.97 -1.06 -24.95
C VAL A 7 -2.84 -1.12 -23.69
N PRO A 8 -3.49 -2.26 -23.32
CA PRO A 8 -4.29 -2.34 -22.10
C PRO A 8 -3.46 -2.10 -20.83
N THR A 9 -2.23 -2.61 -20.78
CA THR A 9 -1.32 -2.40 -19.66
C THR A 9 -0.88 -0.95 -19.55
N CYS A 10 -0.57 -0.30 -20.68
CA CYS A 10 -0.25 1.12 -20.72
C CYS A 10 -1.44 1.96 -20.23
N PHE A 11 -2.65 1.64 -20.68
CA PHE A 11 -3.88 2.32 -20.26
C PHE A 11 -4.17 2.12 -18.76
N ALA A 12 -3.95 0.92 -18.22
CA ALA A 12 -4.08 0.68 -16.78
C ALA A 12 -3.13 1.58 -15.97
N HIS A 13 -1.88 1.73 -16.40
CA HIS A 13 -0.93 2.65 -15.75
C HIS A 13 -1.30 4.11 -15.91
N PHE A 14 -1.86 4.50 -17.06
CA PHE A 14 -2.41 5.85 -17.24
C PHE A 14 -3.55 6.14 -16.27
N LEU A 15 -4.49 5.20 -16.11
CA LEU A 15 -5.58 5.32 -15.14
C LEU A 15 -5.05 5.40 -13.71
N LEU A 16 -4.06 4.57 -13.36
CA LEU A 16 -3.40 4.66 -12.06
C LEU A 16 -2.80 6.05 -11.85
N ALA A 17 -2.02 6.58 -12.80
CA ALA A 17 -1.44 7.93 -12.69
C ALA A 17 -2.52 9.02 -12.49
N ALA A 18 -3.64 8.94 -13.20
CA ALA A 18 -4.76 9.87 -13.06
C ALA A 18 -5.38 9.81 -11.66
N VAL A 19 -5.64 8.59 -11.16
CA VAL A 19 -6.19 8.39 -9.81
C VAL A 19 -5.18 8.81 -8.74
N THR A 20 -3.89 8.53 -8.92
CA THR A 20 -2.84 8.97 -7.99
C THR A 20 -2.75 10.50 -7.96
N GLY A 21 -2.89 11.17 -9.10
CA GLY A 21 -2.96 12.64 -9.17
C GLY A 21 -4.18 13.21 -8.43
N TRP A 22 -5.36 12.59 -8.61
CA TRP A 22 -6.56 12.91 -7.83
C TRP A 22 -6.35 12.66 -6.34
N ALA A 23 -5.74 11.54 -5.97
CA ALA A 23 -5.46 11.15 -4.59
C ALA A 23 -4.49 12.13 -3.93
N LEU A 24 -3.41 12.53 -4.60
CA LEU A 24 -2.46 13.54 -4.12
C LEU A 24 -3.13 14.89 -3.86
N LYS A 25 -4.04 15.32 -4.75
CA LYS A 25 -4.80 16.57 -4.56
C LYS A 25 -5.68 16.53 -3.30
N HIS A 26 -6.28 15.38 -3.00
CA HIS A 26 -7.18 15.22 -1.84
C HIS A 26 -6.47 14.76 -0.58
N THR A 27 -5.23 14.28 -0.68
CA THR A 27 -4.45 13.87 0.47
C THR A 27 -3.96 15.12 1.18
N PRO A 28 -4.43 15.36 2.41
CA PRO A 28 -4.04 16.55 3.15
C PRO A 28 -2.53 16.53 3.39
N THR A 29 -1.88 17.67 3.14
CA THR A 29 -0.50 17.91 3.57
C THR A 29 -0.49 18.01 5.09
N ALA A 30 -0.48 16.87 5.77
CA ALA A 30 -0.49 16.84 7.23
C ALA A 30 0.83 17.41 7.76
N TYR A 31 0.74 18.32 8.75
CA TYR A 31 1.85 18.61 9.65
C TYR A 31 2.22 17.32 10.38
N GLY A 32 3.35 16.70 10.00
CA GLY A 32 3.75 15.37 10.47
C GLY A 32 4.61 14.64 9.45
N VAL A 33 4.75 13.32 9.59
CA VAL A 33 5.57 12.50 8.69
C VAL A 33 4.74 12.12 7.45
N PRO A 34 5.14 12.49 6.21
CA PRO A 34 4.30 12.43 5.02
C PRO A 34 4.35 11.04 4.33
N PHE A 35 4.13 9.96 5.07
CA PHE A 35 4.23 8.59 4.53
C PHE A 35 3.17 8.30 3.46
N ALA A 36 1.94 8.78 3.65
CA ALA A 36 0.89 8.61 2.65
C ALA A 36 1.19 9.36 1.34
N SER A 37 1.57 10.64 1.44
CA SER A 37 1.96 11.44 0.26
C SER A 37 3.20 10.87 -0.42
N GLY A 38 4.19 10.40 0.35
CA GLY A 38 5.38 9.72 -0.19
C GLY A 38 5.05 8.42 -0.92
N MET A 39 4.14 7.61 -0.37
CA MET A 39 3.62 6.42 -1.05
C MET A 39 2.91 6.78 -2.35
N LEU A 40 2.04 7.79 -2.36
CA LEU A 40 1.33 8.22 -3.57
C LEU A 40 2.30 8.77 -4.62
N LEU A 41 3.29 9.59 -4.24
CA LEU A 41 4.33 10.05 -5.16
C LEU A 41 5.12 8.88 -5.75
N PHE A 42 5.41 7.86 -4.95
CA PHE A 42 6.03 6.64 -5.42
C PHE A 42 5.12 5.88 -6.41
N LEU A 43 3.83 5.74 -6.14
CA LEU A 43 2.88 5.08 -7.04
C LEU A 43 2.70 5.85 -8.36
N LEU A 44 2.76 7.19 -8.32
CA LEU A 44 2.79 8.04 -9.50
C LEU A 44 4.06 7.80 -10.33
N ALA A 45 5.23 7.74 -9.68
CA ALA A 45 6.47 7.41 -10.36
C ALA A 45 6.43 5.99 -10.96
N HIS A 46 5.87 5.01 -10.22
CA HIS A 46 5.70 3.65 -10.70
C HIS A 46 4.77 3.56 -11.92
N SER A 47 3.66 4.30 -11.91
CA SER A 47 2.72 4.32 -13.03
C SER A 47 3.32 4.98 -14.26
N LEU A 48 4.03 6.10 -14.10
CA LEU A 48 4.78 6.73 -15.19
C LEU A 48 5.86 5.79 -15.76
N LEU A 49 6.61 5.08 -14.92
CA LEU A 49 7.56 4.04 -15.36
C LEU A 49 6.86 2.91 -16.12
N GLY A 50 5.65 2.53 -15.70
CA GLY A 50 4.80 1.57 -16.41
C GLY A 50 4.42 2.06 -17.80
N ILE A 51 3.92 3.29 -17.93
CA ILE A 51 3.60 3.90 -19.23
C ILE A 51 4.83 3.88 -20.13
N LEU A 52 5.98 4.36 -19.66
CA LEU A 52 7.22 4.39 -20.44
C LEU A 52 7.67 2.98 -20.87
N ARG A 53 7.53 1.98 -19.99
CA ARG A 53 7.89 0.60 -20.29
C ARG A 53 6.99 -0.01 -21.37
N PHE A 54 5.68 0.16 -21.25
CA PHE A 54 4.70 -0.52 -22.10
C PHE A 54 4.33 0.25 -23.36
N ALA A 55 4.59 1.56 -23.42
CA ALA A 55 4.42 2.35 -24.65
C ALA A 55 5.52 2.08 -25.68
N HIS A 56 6.73 1.69 -25.24
CA HIS A 56 7.85 1.43 -26.15
C HIS A 56 7.85 -0.04 -26.62
N PRO A 57 7.95 -0.33 -27.94
CA PRO A 57 7.92 -1.70 -28.46
C PRO A 57 9.11 -2.56 -28.02
N GLN A 58 10.25 -1.93 -27.67
CA GLN A 58 11.46 -2.62 -27.16
C GLN A 58 12.05 -1.85 -25.97
N PRO A 59 11.53 -2.01 -24.74
CA PRO A 59 12.02 -1.25 -23.59
C PRO A 59 13.44 -1.66 -23.23
N HIS A 60 14.30 -0.67 -22.97
CA HIS A 60 15.69 -0.89 -22.58
C HIS A 60 15.80 -1.74 -21.29
N GLN A 61 16.86 -2.55 -21.17
CA GLN A 61 17.02 -3.51 -20.06
C GLN A 61 16.96 -2.83 -18.68
N ARG A 62 17.58 -1.65 -18.52
CA ARG A 62 17.53 -0.89 -17.25
C ARG A 62 16.11 -0.45 -16.90
N LEU A 63 15.31 -0.03 -17.89
CA LEU A 63 13.91 0.37 -17.66
C LEU A 63 13.07 -0.82 -17.19
N ARG A 64 13.30 -2.01 -17.75
CA ARG A 64 12.64 -3.24 -17.31
C ARG A 64 13.00 -3.58 -15.86
N GLN A 65 14.28 -3.51 -15.50
CA GLN A 65 14.76 -3.76 -14.14
C GLN A 65 14.22 -2.74 -13.12
N LEU A 66 14.21 -1.45 -13.48
CA LEU A 66 13.64 -0.39 -12.63
C LEU A 66 12.14 -0.60 -12.41
N TYR A 67 11.42 -0.95 -13.47
CA TYR A 67 10.00 -1.29 -13.35
C TYR A 67 9.78 -2.51 -12.47
N GLU A 68 10.55 -3.59 -12.63
CA GLU A 68 10.41 -4.80 -11.81
C GLU A 68 10.69 -4.53 -10.32
N ARG A 69 11.69 -3.71 -10.01
CA ARG A 69 11.99 -3.28 -8.63
C ARG A 69 10.88 -2.39 -8.06
N SER A 70 10.38 -1.43 -8.84
CA SER A 70 9.25 -0.60 -8.40
C SER A 70 7.97 -1.42 -8.24
N LEU A 71 7.74 -2.42 -9.09
CA LEU A 71 6.62 -3.36 -8.93
C LEU A 71 6.73 -4.12 -7.61
N LEU A 72 7.91 -4.66 -7.29
CA LEU A 72 8.17 -5.30 -5.99
C LEU A 72 7.89 -4.34 -4.83
N LEU A 73 8.42 -3.12 -4.90
CA LEU A 73 8.22 -2.11 -3.86
C LEU A 73 6.73 -1.76 -3.69
N SER A 74 5.97 -1.64 -4.78
CA SER A 74 4.51 -1.38 -4.73
C SER A 74 3.72 -2.50 -4.05
N LYS A 75 4.22 -3.74 -4.09
CA LYS A 75 3.57 -4.89 -3.44
C LYS A 75 3.79 -4.88 -1.92
N VAL A 76 5.00 -4.53 -1.48
CA VAL A 76 5.41 -4.70 -0.07
C VAL A 76 5.30 -3.42 0.76
N CYS A 77 5.40 -2.24 0.13
CA CYS A 77 5.48 -0.97 0.86
C CYS A 77 4.15 -0.22 0.99
N ALA A 78 3.16 -0.47 0.14
CA ALA A 78 1.92 0.31 0.15
C ALA A 78 1.22 0.26 1.52
N LEU A 79 0.81 -0.93 1.95
CA LEU A 79 0.06 -1.10 3.21
C LEU A 79 0.84 -0.64 4.46
N PRO A 80 2.13 -0.97 4.63
CA PRO A 80 2.85 -0.59 5.86
C PRO A 80 3.15 0.90 5.98
N LEU A 81 3.45 1.60 4.86
CA LEU A 81 3.58 3.07 4.90
C LEU A 81 2.27 3.71 5.35
N LEU A 82 1.14 3.20 4.87
CA LEU A 82 -0.16 3.72 5.24
C LEU A 82 -0.55 3.37 6.68
N ASN A 83 -0.27 2.16 7.16
CA ASN A 83 -0.41 1.79 8.57
C ASN A 83 0.39 2.73 9.47
N THR A 84 1.64 3.01 9.09
CA THR A 84 2.50 3.96 9.81
C THR A 84 1.84 5.34 9.90
N GLN A 85 1.34 5.86 8.77
CA GLN A 85 0.63 7.14 8.73
C GLN A 85 -0.59 7.16 9.66
N LEU A 86 -1.47 6.17 9.52
CA LEU A 86 -2.74 6.11 10.26
C LEU A 86 -2.50 5.94 11.77
N TYR A 87 -1.55 5.07 12.14
CA TYR A 87 -1.20 4.81 13.53
C TYR A 87 -0.54 6.03 14.20
N LEU A 88 0.49 6.63 13.57
CA LEU A 88 1.17 7.79 14.15
C LEU A 88 0.23 8.99 14.26
N ARG A 89 -0.65 9.19 13.27
CA ARG A 89 -1.66 10.23 13.33
C ARG A 89 -2.64 10.02 14.47
N HIS A 90 -3.12 8.78 14.67
CA HIS A 90 -3.99 8.45 15.80
C HIS A 90 -3.31 8.73 17.15
N LEU A 91 -2.02 8.39 17.27
CA LEU A 91 -1.22 8.64 18.47
C LEU A 91 -1.05 10.13 18.74
N GLN A 92 -0.78 10.93 17.70
CA GLN A 92 -0.65 12.39 17.79
C GLN A 92 -1.96 13.09 18.18
N SER A 93 -3.11 12.57 17.73
CA SER A 93 -4.44 13.10 18.08
C SER A 93 -4.91 12.72 19.48
N GLY A 94 -4.05 12.18 20.35
CA GLY A 94 -4.39 11.82 21.72
C GLY A 94 -5.18 10.52 21.85
N GLY A 95 -5.17 9.65 20.84
CA GLY A 95 -5.72 8.30 20.88
C GLY A 95 -4.94 7.41 21.85
N ILE A 96 -5.22 7.51 23.14
CA ILE A 96 -4.54 6.76 24.22
C ILE A 96 -5.37 5.52 24.62
N GLU A 97 -6.64 5.45 24.23
CA GLU A 97 -7.58 4.41 24.60
C GLU A 97 -7.68 3.34 23.50
N GLY A 98 -6.98 2.21 23.68
CA GLY A 98 -7.17 1.03 22.84
C GLY A 98 -5.95 0.10 22.73
N PHE A 99 -4.74 0.65 22.80
CA PHE A 99 -3.48 -0.12 22.78
C PHE A 99 -2.74 0.02 24.11
N GLY A 100 -3.10 -0.80 25.10
CA GLY A 100 -2.39 -0.87 26.39
C GLY A 100 -2.47 0.43 27.21
N ALA A 101 -3.70 0.85 27.53
CA ALA A 101 -3.98 2.00 28.38
C ALA A 101 -3.79 1.65 29.87
N THR A 102 -2.55 1.46 30.30
CA THR A 102 -2.17 1.52 31.71
C THR A 102 -1.09 2.58 31.85
N GLY A 103 -1.43 3.65 32.56
CA GLY A 103 -0.77 4.95 32.52
C GLY A 103 0.74 4.94 32.83
N ALA A 104 1.49 5.68 32.03
CA ALA A 104 2.70 6.43 32.38
C ALA A 104 3.29 7.03 31.09
N ALA A 105 3.87 8.23 31.16
CA ALA A 105 4.66 8.83 30.08
C ALA A 105 5.78 7.91 29.55
N SER A 106 6.18 6.89 30.33
CA SER A 106 7.25 5.93 30.05
C SER A 106 7.06 5.03 28.82
N TYR A 107 5.84 4.85 28.29
CA TYR A 107 5.61 3.98 27.11
C TYR A 107 5.49 4.75 25.79
N THR A 108 5.69 6.07 25.79
CA THR A 108 5.58 6.91 24.59
C THR A 108 6.56 6.45 23.49
N LEU A 109 7.82 6.18 23.86
CA LEU A 109 8.83 5.70 22.92
C LEU A 109 8.46 4.33 22.34
N LEU A 110 7.96 3.40 23.16
CA LEU A 110 7.53 2.08 22.70
C LEU A 110 6.36 2.19 21.71
N ARG A 111 5.41 3.09 21.95
CA ARG A 111 4.28 3.33 21.05
C ARG A 111 4.73 3.88 19.69
N TYR A 112 5.63 4.87 19.68
CA TYR A 112 6.22 5.36 18.43
C TYR A 112 7.04 4.26 17.72
N ALA A 113 7.82 3.48 18.47
CA ALA A 113 8.59 2.36 17.92
C ALA A 113 7.70 1.31 17.25
N PHE A 114 6.54 1.00 17.83
CA PHE A 114 5.54 0.13 17.20
C PHE A 114 5.05 0.69 15.87
N GLY A 115 4.73 2.00 15.82
CA GLY A 115 4.34 2.67 14.58
C GLY A 115 5.40 2.59 13.48
N TYR A 116 6.66 2.88 13.80
CA TYR A 116 7.76 2.73 12.85
C TYR A 116 8.12 1.27 12.53
N GLY A 117 7.70 0.31 13.37
CA GLY A 117 7.85 -1.12 13.12
C GLY A 117 7.17 -1.59 11.82
N PHE A 118 6.09 -0.94 11.40
CA PHE A 118 5.47 -1.20 10.10
C PHE A 118 6.45 -0.90 8.94
N LEU A 119 7.19 0.21 8.99
CA LEU A 119 8.20 0.52 7.98
C LEU A 119 9.33 -0.50 7.96
N LEU A 120 9.79 -0.92 9.14
CA LEU A 120 10.81 -1.96 9.27
C LEU A 120 10.34 -3.25 8.60
N SER A 121 9.09 -3.63 8.82
CA SER A 121 8.51 -4.83 8.21
C SER A 121 8.42 -4.71 6.68
N ALA A 122 8.17 -3.52 6.12
CA ALA A 122 8.26 -3.27 4.67
C ALA A 122 9.69 -3.38 4.14
N ALA A 123 10.66 -2.82 4.86
CA ALA A 123 12.07 -2.91 4.51
C ALA A 123 12.55 -4.37 4.50
N ILE A 124 12.18 -5.17 5.50
CA ILE A 124 12.49 -6.60 5.55
C ILE A 124 11.90 -7.32 4.34
N ALA A 125 10.61 -7.14 4.06
CA ALA A 125 9.97 -7.79 2.92
C ALA A 125 10.59 -7.38 1.57
N PHE A 126 10.98 -6.10 1.42
CA PHE A 126 11.67 -5.63 0.21
C PHE A 126 13.07 -6.21 0.07
N LEU A 127 13.86 -6.26 1.15
CA LEU A 127 15.20 -6.83 1.15
C LEU A 127 15.15 -8.33 0.83
N VAL A 128 14.25 -9.07 1.47
CA VAL A 128 14.00 -10.50 1.18
C VAL A 128 13.60 -10.68 -0.29
N GLY A 129 12.71 -9.84 -0.81
CA GLY A 129 12.32 -9.89 -2.23
C GLY A 129 13.47 -9.60 -3.19
N CYS A 130 14.41 -8.73 -2.81
CA CYS A 130 15.62 -8.47 -3.59
C CYS A 130 16.62 -9.64 -3.53
N THR A 131 16.87 -10.19 -2.34
CA THR A 131 17.84 -11.28 -2.14
C THR A 131 17.39 -12.57 -2.78
N PHE A 132 16.11 -12.92 -2.66
CA PHE A 132 15.53 -14.13 -3.23
C PHE A 132 14.86 -13.87 -4.59
N SER A 133 15.50 -13.04 -5.41
CA SER A 133 15.00 -12.70 -6.75
C SER A 133 15.22 -13.82 -7.78
N GLU A 134 16.06 -14.81 -7.46
CA GLU A 134 16.26 -16.01 -8.28
C GLU A 134 15.00 -16.88 -8.36
N LEU A 135 14.76 -17.46 -9.54
CA LEU A 135 13.53 -18.20 -9.83
C LEU A 135 13.31 -19.39 -8.87
N ALA A 136 14.39 -20.04 -8.41
CA ALA A 136 14.34 -21.15 -7.48
C ALA A 136 13.86 -20.75 -6.07
N GLN A 137 14.14 -19.52 -5.63
CA GLN A 137 13.89 -19.05 -4.26
C GLN A 137 12.75 -18.04 -4.16
N ARG A 138 12.16 -17.65 -5.30
CA ARG A 138 11.08 -16.68 -5.40
C ARG A 138 9.84 -17.01 -4.54
N HIS A 139 9.55 -18.30 -4.36
CA HIS A 139 8.44 -18.76 -3.52
C HIS A 139 8.60 -18.31 -2.06
N LEU A 140 9.83 -18.24 -1.55
CA LEU A 140 10.14 -17.83 -0.19
C LEU A 140 9.91 -16.31 -0.01
N ALA A 141 10.32 -15.51 -1.00
CA ALA A 141 10.00 -14.08 -1.04
C ALA A 141 8.48 -13.84 -1.07
N ASP A 142 7.74 -14.61 -1.87
CA ASP A 142 6.29 -14.50 -1.94
C ASP A 142 5.61 -14.90 -0.62
N HIS A 143 6.13 -15.90 0.10
CA HIS A 143 5.64 -16.27 1.44
C HIS A 143 5.87 -15.16 2.46
N VAL A 144 7.06 -14.55 2.48
CA VAL A 144 7.36 -13.43 3.37
C VAL A 144 6.48 -12.22 3.05
N ALA A 145 6.30 -11.88 1.77
CA ALA A 145 5.41 -10.80 1.36
C ALA A 145 3.95 -11.07 1.76
N THR A 146 3.49 -12.33 1.67
CA THR A 146 2.14 -12.74 2.11
C THR A 146 1.98 -12.61 3.62
N ALA A 147 2.90 -13.17 4.40
CA ALA A 147 2.87 -13.08 5.86
C ALA A 147 2.87 -11.62 6.33
N MET A 148 3.73 -10.82 5.70
CA MET A 148 3.85 -9.39 5.93
C MET A 148 2.55 -8.63 5.64
N LEU A 149 1.90 -8.91 4.50
CA LEU A 149 0.60 -8.36 4.13
C LEU A 149 -0.45 -8.71 5.18
N LEU A 150 -0.52 -9.97 5.61
CA LEU A 150 -1.52 -10.43 6.59
C LEU A 150 -1.31 -9.79 7.97
N ILE A 151 -0.06 -9.74 8.47
CA ILE A 151 0.27 -9.10 9.74
C ILE A 151 -0.11 -7.61 9.72
N ASN A 152 0.25 -6.90 8.64
CA ASN A 152 -0.12 -5.49 8.49
C ASN A 152 -1.63 -5.31 8.29
N GLY A 153 -2.30 -6.26 7.65
CA GLY A 153 -3.76 -6.28 7.52
C GLY A 153 -4.45 -6.41 8.87
N VAL A 154 -4.00 -7.34 9.72
CA VAL A 154 -4.52 -7.50 11.10
C VAL A 154 -4.27 -6.24 11.93
N ALA A 155 -3.07 -5.67 11.86
CA ALA A 155 -2.76 -4.44 12.56
C ALA A 155 -3.66 -3.27 12.10
N LEU A 156 -3.87 -3.14 10.79
CA LEU A 156 -4.76 -2.12 10.23
C LEU A 156 -6.22 -2.34 10.64
N CYS A 157 -6.71 -3.59 10.67
CA CYS A 157 -8.04 -3.89 11.20
C CYS A 157 -8.16 -3.43 12.67
N GLY A 158 -7.14 -3.68 13.50
CA GLY A 158 -7.11 -3.19 14.88
C GLY A 158 -7.19 -1.67 14.96
N ILE A 159 -6.35 -0.96 14.17
CA ILE A 159 -6.38 0.51 14.09
C ILE A 159 -7.76 0.99 13.62
N ALA A 160 -8.32 0.38 12.58
CA ALA A 160 -9.60 0.74 11.99
C ALA A 160 -10.75 0.58 12.99
N VAL A 161 -10.78 -0.52 13.76
CA VAL A 161 -11.80 -0.76 14.80
C VAL A 161 -11.70 0.29 15.91
N ILE A 162 -10.50 0.57 16.42
CA ILE A 162 -10.29 1.56 17.49
C ILE A 162 -10.66 2.98 17.04
N THR A 163 -10.42 3.29 15.77
CA THR A 163 -10.68 4.60 15.17
C THR A 163 -12.06 4.72 14.52
N LEU A 164 -12.87 3.66 14.52
CA LEU A 164 -14.13 3.55 13.76
C LEU A 164 -13.97 3.88 12.26
N ASN A 165 -12.78 3.67 11.73
CA ASN A 165 -12.41 3.99 10.36
C ASN A 165 -12.66 2.79 9.44
N TYR A 166 -13.91 2.57 9.04
CA TYR A 166 -14.31 1.45 8.17
C TYR A 166 -13.64 1.47 6.78
N TRP A 167 -13.16 2.64 6.32
CA TRP A 167 -12.34 2.71 5.11
C TRP A 167 -11.02 1.94 5.26
N GLY A 168 -10.46 1.88 6.48
CA GLY A 168 -9.31 1.05 6.82
C GLY A 168 -9.61 -0.45 6.68
N ILE A 169 -10.82 -0.90 7.05
CA ILE A 169 -11.24 -2.31 6.83
C ILE A 169 -11.38 -2.59 5.34
N GLY A 170 -12.01 -1.68 4.59
CA GLY A 170 -12.11 -1.76 3.13
C GLY A 170 -10.75 -1.83 2.44
N LEU A 171 -9.76 -1.10 2.95
CA LEU A 171 -8.38 -1.13 2.48
C LEU A 171 -7.70 -2.49 2.71
N VAL A 172 -7.93 -3.12 3.87
CA VAL A 172 -7.45 -4.49 4.14
C VAL A 172 -8.07 -5.47 3.16
N LEU A 173 -9.40 -5.41 2.99
CA LEU A 173 -10.11 -6.27 2.03
C LEU A 173 -9.61 -6.05 0.60
N SER A 174 -9.38 -4.81 0.20
CA SER A 174 -8.81 -4.48 -1.11
C SER A 174 -7.40 -5.04 -1.26
N SER A 175 -6.57 -4.99 -0.22
CA SER A 175 -5.17 -5.44 -0.27
C SER A 175 -5.04 -6.97 -0.24
N VAL A 176 -5.80 -7.64 0.62
CA VAL A 176 -5.88 -9.11 0.72
C VAL A 176 -6.57 -9.70 -0.51
N GLY A 177 -7.71 -9.12 -0.89
CA GLY A 177 -8.39 -9.45 -2.13
C GLY A 177 -7.45 -9.29 -3.31
N LYS A 178 -6.65 -8.21 -3.33
CA LYS A 178 -5.68 -8.01 -4.40
C LYS A 178 -4.68 -9.18 -4.50
N HIS A 179 -4.17 -9.62 -3.35
CA HIS A 179 -3.13 -10.64 -3.29
C HIS A 179 -3.63 -12.04 -3.66
N PHE A 180 -4.80 -12.44 -3.15
CA PHE A 180 -5.30 -13.81 -3.33
C PHE A 180 -6.28 -13.98 -4.49
N VAL A 181 -7.14 -12.99 -4.74
CA VAL A 181 -8.21 -13.12 -5.75
C VAL A 181 -7.65 -12.93 -7.16
N LEU A 182 -6.71 -12.00 -7.36
CA LEU A 182 -6.22 -11.70 -8.70
C LEU A 182 -5.43 -12.86 -9.30
N HIS A 183 -4.70 -13.65 -8.50
CA HIS A 183 -4.01 -14.83 -9.02
C HIS A 183 -5.00 -15.81 -9.67
N ARG A 184 -6.14 -16.06 -9.01
CA ARG A 184 -7.20 -16.93 -9.54
C ARG A 184 -7.89 -16.34 -10.77
N LEU A 185 -8.02 -15.03 -10.85
CA LEU A 185 -8.59 -14.35 -12.01
C LEU A 185 -7.67 -14.41 -13.23
N VAL A 186 -6.35 -14.27 -13.03
CA VAL A 186 -5.35 -14.41 -14.11
C VAL A 186 -5.44 -15.79 -14.74
N GLU A 187 -5.46 -16.84 -13.91
CA GLU A 187 -5.57 -18.23 -14.38
C GLU A 187 -6.87 -18.49 -15.15
N ARG A 188 -7.99 -17.94 -14.65
CA ARG A 188 -9.32 -18.20 -15.22
C ARG A 188 -9.62 -17.41 -16.49
N PHE A 189 -9.19 -16.16 -16.58
CA PHE A 189 -9.59 -15.23 -17.66
C PHE A 189 -8.43 -14.86 -18.60
N SER A 190 -7.22 -15.41 -18.41
CA SER A 190 -6.05 -15.11 -19.25
C SER A 190 -5.71 -13.62 -19.35
N VAL A 191 -6.04 -12.84 -18.32
CA VAL A 191 -5.73 -11.41 -18.25
C VAL A 191 -4.32 -11.22 -17.67
N PRO A 192 -3.49 -10.31 -18.21
CA PRO A 192 -2.16 -10.05 -17.67
C PRO A 192 -2.20 -9.66 -16.18
N PHE A 193 -1.37 -10.32 -15.37
CA PHE A 193 -1.25 -10.04 -13.94
C PHE A 193 -0.95 -8.56 -13.64
N ILE A 194 -0.16 -7.91 -14.50
CA ILE A 194 0.23 -6.51 -14.31
C ILE A 194 -0.99 -5.60 -14.37
N ASP A 195 -1.89 -5.80 -15.35
CA ASP A 195 -3.10 -5.00 -15.50
C ASP A 195 -3.96 -5.12 -14.24
N LEU A 196 -4.17 -6.35 -13.82
CA LEU A 196 -4.91 -6.71 -12.62
C LEU A 196 -4.30 -6.04 -11.37
N HIS A 197 -3.00 -6.18 -11.17
CA HIS A 197 -2.29 -5.55 -10.04
C HIS A 197 -2.44 -4.02 -10.07
N THR A 198 -2.33 -3.40 -11.24
CA THR A 198 -2.49 -1.95 -11.42
C THR A 198 -3.91 -1.49 -11.08
N TYR A 199 -4.96 -2.20 -11.53
CA TYR A 199 -6.33 -1.92 -11.11
C TYR A 199 -6.52 -2.10 -9.59
N GLY A 200 -5.87 -3.12 -9.01
CA GLY A 200 -5.86 -3.32 -7.56
C GLY A 200 -5.20 -2.16 -6.81
N LEU A 201 -4.18 -1.51 -7.37
CA LEU A 201 -3.57 -0.30 -6.80
C LEU A 201 -4.51 0.91 -6.87
N ILE A 202 -5.32 1.02 -7.94
CA ILE A 202 -6.34 2.08 -8.05
C ILE A 202 -7.36 1.98 -6.91
N PHE A 203 -7.94 0.80 -6.68
CA PHE A 203 -8.86 0.59 -5.56
C PHE A 203 -8.20 0.88 -4.21
N TYR A 204 -6.96 0.41 -4.05
CA TYR A 204 -6.17 0.69 -2.86
C TYR A 204 -6.02 2.19 -2.59
N GLU A 205 -5.71 3.01 -3.60
CA GLU A 205 -5.57 4.46 -3.44
C GLU A 205 -6.88 5.14 -3.03
N ILE A 206 -8.01 4.70 -3.60
CA ILE A 206 -9.34 5.23 -3.23
C ILE A 206 -9.63 4.94 -1.75
N PHE A 207 -9.44 3.71 -1.29
CA PHE A 207 -9.62 3.36 0.12
C PHE A 207 -8.62 4.10 1.02
N ALA A 208 -7.37 4.23 0.58
CA ALA A 208 -6.30 4.88 1.33
C ALA A 208 -6.59 6.35 1.60
N VAL A 209 -6.96 7.12 0.56
CA VAL A 209 -7.31 8.53 0.68
C VAL A 209 -8.48 8.71 1.64
N ASN A 210 -9.55 7.91 1.49
CA ASN A 210 -10.72 8.01 2.36
C ASN A 210 -10.39 7.63 3.82
N ALA A 211 -9.52 6.65 4.05
CA ALA A 211 -9.07 6.30 5.40
C ALA A 211 -8.29 7.46 6.06
N ILE A 212 -7.46 8.17 5.30
CA ILE A 212 -6.72 9.35 5.80
C ILE A 212 -7.67 10.51 6.08
N LEU A 213 -8.61 10.77 5.16
CA LEU A 213 -9.60 11.84 5.30
C LEU A 213 -10.52 11.60 6.50
N HIS A 214 -10.93 10.36 6.75
CA HIS A 214 -11.73 10.00 7.93
C HIS A 214 -11.03 10.43 9.22
N LEU A 215 -9.74 10.10 9.39
CA LEU A 215 -8.97 10.51 10.57
C LEU A 215 -8.77 12.03 10.68
N GLN A 216 -8.83 12.77 9.57
CA GLN A 216 -8.68 14.22 9.57
C GLN A 216 -9.96 14.94 9.97
N TYR A 217 -11.07 14.55 9.37
CA TYR A 217 -12.33 15.31 9.43
C TYR A 217 -13.34 14.72 10.40
N TYR A 218 -13.14 13.50 10.86
CA TYR A 218 -13.93 12.87 11.92
C TYR A 218 -13.08 12.59 13.15
N PRO A 219 -12.40 13.60 13.75
CA PRO A 219 -11.87 13.42 15.10
C PRO A 219 -13.06 13.15 16.04
N ARG A 220 -12.84 12.31 17.06
CA ARG A 220 -13.84 11.92 18.08
C ARG A 220 -14.39 13.16 18.85
N SER A 221 -15.29 13.93 18.26
CA SER A 221 -15.95 15.07 18.92
C SER A 221 -17.47 14.99 18.91
N VAL A 222 -18.08 13.85 18.54
CA VAL A 222 -19.55 13.71 18.55
C VAL A 222 -20.00 12.32 19.01
N VAL A 223 -19.58 11.86 20.20
CA VAL A 223 -20.31 10.78 20.93
C VAL A 223 -20.17 10.98 22.44
N ILE A 224 -20.43 12.18 22.96
CA ILE A 224 -20.96 12.36 24.33
C ILE A 224 -21.91 13.55 24.27
N GLN A 225 -23.17 13.29 23.97
CA GLN A 225 -24.32 14.08 24.42
C GLN A 225 -25.32 13.12 25.05
#